data_AF-A0A2W2CUK9-F1
#
_entry.id   AF-A0A2W2CUK9-F1
#
_cell.length_a   1.000
_cell.length_b   1.000
_cell.length_c   1.000
_cell.angle_alpha   90.00
_cell.angle_beta   90.00
_cell.angle_gamma   90.00
#
_symmetry.space_group_name_H-M   'P 1'
#
loop_
_entity.id
_entity.type
_entity.pdbx_description
1 polymer ?
#
loop_
_entity_poly.entity_id
_entity_poly.type
_entity_poly.pdbx_seq_one_letter_code
_entity_poly.pdbx_strand_id
1 'polypeptide(L)'
;MVLSRGWAVFLVGVGVWTWVIWPRFAVAIWNDPRSWASGTVGDWPATGFLWVHALLIAASLAIGTTVGLLGVRAWRASRRGKR
;
A
#
# COMPACT_ATOMS: atom_id res chain seq x y z
N MET A 1 12.34 7.35 -23.10
CA MET A 1 12.47 5.87 -23.15
C MET A 1 11.23 5.25 -22.52
N VAL A 2 10.58 4.30 -23.18
CA VAL A 2 9.44 3.57 -22.60
C VAL A 2 9.99 2.47 -21.68
N LEU A 3 9.40 2.30 -20.49
CA LEU A 3 9.83 1.31 -19.50
C LEU A 3 9.81 -0.11 -20.11
N SER A 4 10.84 -0.92 -19.85
CA SER A 4 10.91 -2.29 -20.37
C SER A 4 9.77 -3.16 -19.83
N ARG A 5 9.41 -4.22 -20.56
CA ARG A 5 8.33 -5.13 -20.14
C ARG A 5 8.59 -5.77 -18.77
N GLY A 6 9.85 -6.11 -18.47
CA GLY A 6 10.24 -6.67 -17.17
C GLY A 6 9.99 -5.67 -16.04
N TRP A 7 10.43 -4.42 -16.21
CA TRP A 7 10.20 -3.36 -15.23
C TRP A 7 8.71 -3.03 -15.06
N ALA A 8 7.91 -3.07 -16.14
CA ALA A 8 6.46 -2.87 -16.03
C ALA A 8 5.79 -3.94 -15.15
N VAL A 9 6.15 -5.21 -15.33
CA VAL A 9 5.65 -6.32 -14.48
C VAL A 9 6.15 -6.17 -13.05
N PHE A 10 7.41 -5.77 -12.86
CA PHE A 10 7.95 -5.50 -11.53
C PHE A 10 7.13 -4.44 -10.77
N LEU A 11 6.79 -3.32 -11.41
CA LEU A 11 5.96 -2.28 -10.78
C LEU A 11 4.56 -2.78 -10.40
N VAL A 12 3.95 -3.63 -11.23
CA VAL A 12 2.68 -4.30 -10.88
C VAL A 12 2.87 -5.19 -9.66
N GLY A 13 3.92 -6.01 -9.63
CA GLY A 13 4.26 -6.87 -8.51
C GLY A 13 4.47 -6.09 -7.21
N VAL A 14 5.17 -4.94 -7.26
CA VAL A 14 5.33 -4.03 -6.12
C VAL A 14 3.98 -3.54 -5.62
N GLY A 15 3.09 -3.07 -6.50
CA GLY A 15 1.76 -2.62 -6.11
C GLY A 15 0.93 -3.73 -5.45
N VAL A 16 0.97 -4.95 -5.98
CA VAL A 16 0.31 -6.12 -5.37
C VAL A 16 0.91 -6.43 -4.00
N TRP A 17 2.24 -6.45 -3.88
CA TRP A 17 2.93 -6.69 -2.62
C TRP A 17 2.53 -5.67 -1.54
N THR A 18 2.44 -4.39 -1.90
CA THR A 18 1.94 -3.33 -1.00
C THR A 18 0.56 -3.71 -0.44
N TRP A 19 -0.38 -4.13 -1.29
CA TRP A 19 -1.73 -4.50 -0.87
C TRP A 19 -1.80 -5.82 -0.08
N VAL A 20 -0.81 -6.70 -0.19
CA VAL A 20 -0.73 -7.92 0.63
C VAL A 20 -0.28 -7.60 2.06
N ILE A 21 0.68 -6.70 2.23
CA ILE A 21 1.32 -6.44 3.52
C ILE A 21 0.53 -5.43 4.37
N TRP A 22 0.16 -4.30 3.79
CA TRP A 22 -0.32 -3.16 4.57
C TRP A 22 -1.69 -3.36 5.22
N PRO A 23 -2.69 -4.02 4.62
CA PRO A 23 -3.95 -4.31 5.31
C PRO A 23 -3.76 -5.20 6.53
N ARG A 24 -2.86 -6.20 6.44
CA ARG A 24 -2.56 -7.07 7.58
C ARG A 24 -1.86 -6.29 8.70
N PHE A 25 -0.97 -5.37 8.33
CA PHE A 25 -0.34 -4.46 9.29
C PHE A 25 -1.36 -3.50 9.92
N ALA A 26 -2.34 -2.99 9.16
CA ALA A 26 -3.40 -2.15 9.71
C ALA A 26 -4.21 -2.88 10.79
N VAL A 27 -4.54 -4.15 10.57
CA VAL A 27 -5.19 -5.01 11.59
C VAL A 27 -4.30 -5.19 12.81
N ALA A 28 -2.99 -5.35 12.63
CA ALA A 28 -2.05 -5.47 13.75
C ALA A 28 -2.01 -4.18 14.59
N ILE A 29 -1.98 -3.02 13.95
CA ILE A 29 -1.99 -1.72 14.65
C ILE A 29 -3.32 -1.49 15.36
N TRP A 30 -4.45 -1.79 14.74
CA TRP A 30 -5.76 -1.66 15.37
C TRP A 30 -5.86 -2.49 16.66
N ASN A 31 -5.32 -3.71 16.65
CA ASN A 31 -5.34 -4.63 17.79
C ASN A 31 -4.20 -4.40 18.81
N ASP A 32 -3.33 -3.41 18.59
CA ASP A 32 -2.27 -3.08 19.55
C ASP A 32 -2.84 -2.23 20.69
N PRO A 33 -2.69 -2.63 21.98
CA PRO A 33 -3.15 -1.84 23.12
C PRO A 33 -2.65 -0.39 23.12
N ARG A 34 -1.46 -0.11 22.57
CA ARG A 34 -0.89 1.24 22.49
C ARG A 34 -1.68 2.18 21.57
N SER A 35 -2.54 1.64 20.71
CA SER A 35 -3.44 2.42 19.86
C SER A 35 -4.57 3.10 20.64
N TRP A 36 -4.82 2.69 21.89
CA TRP A 36 -5.98 3.09 22.69
C TRP A 36 -5.55 3.67 24.03
N ALA A 37 -6.13 4.80 24.44
CA ALA A 37 -5.70 5.49 25.65
C ALA A 37 -5.95 4.66 26.93
N SER A 38 -7.02 3.85 26.95
CA SER A 38 -7.31 2.93 28.06
C SER A 38 -6.53 1.61 27.99
N GLY A 39 -5.83 1.34 26.87
CA GLY A 39 -5.20 0.06 26.58
C GLY A 39 -6.17 -1.04 26.14
N THR A 40 -7.48 -0.78 26.14
CA THR A 40 -8.49 -1.74 25.66
C THR A 40 -8.76 -1.52 24.17
N VAL A 41 -8.70 -2.59 23.37
CA VAL A 41 -8.88 -2.48 21.91
C VAL A 41 -10.27 -1.96 21.55
N GLY A 42 -10.31 -0.88 20.77
CA GLY A 42 -11.54 -0.25 20.30
C GLY A 42 -12.18 0.71 21.31
N ASP A 43 -11.57 0.90 22.48
CA ASP A 43 -12.05 1.83 23.50
C ASP A 43 -11.39 3.21 23.32
N TRP A 44 -12.21 4.20 22.99
CA TRP A 44 -11.76 5.54 22.64
C TRP A 44 -11.39 6.37 23.89
N PRO A 45 -10.48 7.37 23.77
CA PRO A 45 -9.87 7.88 22.54
C PRO A 45 -8.66 7.06 22.05
N ALA A 46 -8.41 7.12 20.74
CA ALA A 46 -7.19 6.58 20.16
C ALA A 46 -5.98 7.50 20.42
N THR A 47 -4.80 6.91 20.49
CA THR A 47 -3.55 7.62 20.72
C THR A 47 -2.92 8.11 19.41
N GLY A 48 -1.87 8.94 19.51
CA GLY A 48 -1.05 9.31 18.37
C GLY A 48 -0.40 8.12 17.66
N PHE A 49 -0.17 7.00 18.36
CA PHE A 49 0.36 5.78 17.76
C PHE A 49 -0.56 5.25 16.66
N LEU A 50 -1.88 5.17 16.90
CA LEU A 50 -2.84 4.73 15.89
C LEU A 50 -2.84 5.68 14.70
N TRP A 51 -2.94 6.99 14.95
CA TRP A 51 -3.10 8.00 13.90
C TRP A 51 -1.88 8.12 12.98
N VAL A 52 -0.67 8.10 13.53
CA VAL A 52 0.56 8.13 12.73
C VAL A 52 0.62 6.91 11.82
N HIS A 53 0.34 5.71 12.34
CA HIS A 53 0.36 4.50 11.53
C HIS A 53 -0.76 4.49 10.49
N ALA A 54 -1.98 4.92 10.85
CA ALA A 54 -3.09 5.03 9.90
C ALA A 54 -2.71 5.93 8.71
N LEU A 55 -2.09 7.09 8.98
CA LEU A 55 -1.59 7.99 7.94
C LEU A 55 -0.52 7.32 7.06
N LEU A 56 0.47 6.66 7.68
CA LEU A 56 1.55 5.96 6.96
C LEU A 56 1.03 4.80 6.10
N ILE A 57 0.07 4.02 6.62
CA ILE A 57 -0.59 2.94 5.90
C ILE A 57 -1.33 3.50 4.69
N ALA A 58 -2.15 4.53 4.89
CA ALA A 58 -2.94 5.14 3.82
C ALA A 58 -2.05 5.74 2.71
N ALA A 59 -1.02 6.48 3.08
CA ALA A 59 -0.04 7.02 2.15
C ALA A 59 0.67 5.89 1.37
N SER A 60 1.10 4.84 2.06
CA SER A 60 1.78 3.71 1.43
C SER A 60 0.87 2.96 0.45
N LEU A 61 -0.39 2.74 0.80
CA LEU A 61 -1.38 2.12 -0.09
C LEU A 61 -1.65 3.00 -1.32
N ALA A 62 -1.77 4.32 -1.16
CA ALA A 62 -1.96 5.25 -2.27
C ALA A 62 -0.75 5.25 -3.23
N ILE A 63 0.47 5.28 -2.68
CA ILE A 63 1.70 5.21 -3.47
C ILE A 63 1.80 3.86 -4.20
N GLY A 64 1.64 2.74 -3.49
CA GLY A 64 1.72 1.41 -4.10
C GLY A 64 0.65 1.17 -5.17
N THR A 65 -0.57 1.68 -4.96
CA THR A 65 -1.63 1.67 -5.98
C THR A 65 -1.22 2.44 -7.23
N THR A 66 -0.69 3.66 -7.04
CA THR A 66 -0.21 4.49 -8.16
C THR A 66 0.91 3.78 -8.92
N VAL A 67 1.89 3.21 -8.22
CA VAL A 67 2.98 2.41 -8.81
C VAL A 67 2.44 1.22 -9.61
N GLY A 68 1.50 0.46 -9.03
CA GLY A 68 0.87 -0.68 -9.72
C GLY A 68 0.13 -0.25 -10.99
N LEU A 69 -0.65 0.84 -10.94
CA LEU A 69 -1.36 1.38 -12.09
C LEU A 69 -0.40 1.86 -13.19
N LEU A 70 0.71 2.51 -12.82
CA LEU A 70 1.75 2.90 -13.77
C LEU A 70 2.40 1.66 -14.42
N GLY A 71 2.65 0.60 -13.65
CA GLY A 71 3.10 -0.69 -14.17
C GLY A 71 2.14 -1.28 -15.21
N VAL A 72 0.83 -1.30 -14.91
CA VAL A 72 -0.20 -1.78 -15.84
C VAL A 72 -0.24 -0.92 -17.12
N ARG A 73 -0.15 0.40 -16.98
CA ARG A 73 -0.13 1.33 -18.13
C ARG A 73 1.11 1.11 -19.01
N ALA A 74 2.29 1.00 -18.41
CA ALA A 74 3.54 0.75 -19.13
C ALA A 74 3.51 -0.60 -19.85
N TRP A 75 2.98 -1.64 -19.21
CA TRP A 75 2.83 -2.96 -19.82
C TRP A 75 1.91 -2.94 -21.03
N ARG A 76 0.74 -2.28 -20.92
CA ARG A 76 -0.20 -2.10 -22.04
C ARG A 76 0.42 -1.33 -23.22
N ALA A 77 1.18 -0.27 -22.94
CA ALA A 77 1.86 0.52 -23.97
C ALA A 77 2.93 -0.32 -24.69
N SER A 78 3.72 -1.12 -23.97
CA SER A 78 4.75 -2.00 -24.55
C SER A 78 4.19 -3.08 -25.48
N ARG A 79 2.93 -3.49 -25.29
CA ARG A 79 2.23 -4.44 -26.16
C ARG A 79 1.79 -3.81 -27.48
N ARG A 80 1.47 -2.51 -27.48
CA ARG A 80 1.02 -1.80 -28.69
C ARG A 80 2.17 -1.51 -29.65
N GLY A 81 3.36 -1.18 -29.15
CA GLY A 81 4.52 -0.91 -30.02
C GLY A 81 5.22 -2.15 -30.60
N LYS A 82 4.78 -3.37 -30.23
CA LYS A 82 5.24 -4.64 -30.83
C LYS A 82 4.30 -5.19 -31.90
N ARG A 83 3.11 -4.60 -32.06
CA ARG A 83 2.23 -4.83 -33.21
C ARG A 83 2.54 -3.80 -34.27
#